data_AF-B2ATI9-F1
#
_entry.id   AF-B2ATI9-F1
#
_cell.length_a   1.000
_cell.length_b   1.000
_cell.length_c   1.000
_cell.angle_alpha   90.00
_cell.angle_beta   90.00
_cell.angle_gamma   90.00
#
_symmetry.space_group_name_H-M   'P 1'
#
loop_
_entity.id
_entity.type
_entity.pdbx_description
1 polymer ?
#
loop_
_entity_poly.entity_id
_entity_poly.type
_entity_poly.pdbx_seq_one_letter_code
_entity_poly.pdbx_strand_id
1 'polypeptide(L)'
;MNTADKFPTTVLHSEDLAEKIIDVKSTIRFRLRKNLCIAMAIGNVDMTTEHLVANIMITINYLVSCLKKGWSNVNSTVIKSTMSRPRYLF
;
A
#
# COMPACT_ATOMS: atom_id res chain seq x y z
N MET A 1 19.54 5.53 11.25
CA MET A 1 19.16 4.34 12.05
C MET A 1 17.85 4.68 12.77
N ASN A 2 16.74 4.59 12.05
CA ASN A 2 15.37 4.69 12.58
C ASN A 2 14.50 3.83 11.65
N THR A 3 14.86 2.55 11.57
CA THR A 3 14.62 1.69 10.39
C THR A 3 13.30 0.96 10.38
N ALA A 4 12.45 1.14 11.39
CA ALA A 4 11.08 0.66 11.37
C ALA A 4 10.17 1.75 11.90
N ASP A 5 9.19 2.14 11.09
CA ASP A 5 8.10 3.05 11.45
C ASP A 5 7.16 2.40 12.48
N LYS A 6 7.71 2.17 13.67
CA LYS A 6 7.05 1.68 14.89
C LYS A 6 6.87 2.83 15.89
N PHE A 7 6.84 4.06 15.40
CA PHE A 7 6.56 5.19 16.28
C PHE A 7 5.09 5.07 16.73
N PRO A 8 4.81 5.07 18.03
CA PRO A 8 3.47 4.84 18.53
C PRO A 8 2.53 5.92 18.04
N THR A 9 1.36 5.51 17.52
CA THR A 9 0.27 6.44 17.26
C THR A 9 -0.31 6.86 18.61
N THR A 10 -0.42 8.16 18.84
CA THR A 10 -1.07 8.69 20.05
C THR A 10 -2.56 8.34 20.04
N VAL A 11 -3.07 7.82 21.15
CA VAL A 11 -4.49 7.47 21.32
C VAL A 11 -5.07 8.32 22.45
N LEU A 12 -6.24 8.91 22.24
CA LEU A 12 -6.95 9.64 23.29
C LEU A 12 -7.82 8.68 24.10
N HIS A 13 -8.09 9.03 25.37
CA HIS A 13 -8.91 8.18 26.25
C HIS A 13 -10.37 8.01 25.80
N SER A 14 -10.83 8.83 24.84
CA SER A 14 -12.19 8.80 24.29
C SER A 14 -12.32 7.97 23.01
N GLU A 15 -11.21 7.50 22.43
CA GLU A 15 -11.23 6.76 21.15
C GLU A 15 -11.34 5.25 21.39
N ASP A 16 -12.08 4.55 20.51
CA ASP A 16 -12.05 3.10 20.49
C ASP A 16 -10.74 2.60 19.85
N LEU A 17 -10.01 1.80 20.63
CA LEU A 17 -8.78 1.15 20.19
C LEU A 17 -9.03 0.16 19.06
N ALA A 18 -10.20 -0.50 19.02
CA ALA A 18 -10.50 -1.49 17.99
C ALA A 18 -10.59 -0.86 16.59
N GLU A 19 -11.33 0.25 16.46
CA GLU A 19 -11.44 1.00 15.21
C GLU A 19 -10.09 1.54 14.75
N LYS A 20 -9.32 2.12 15.66
CA LYS A 20 -8.00 2.68 15.32
C LYS A 20 -7.01 1.63 14.84
N ILE A 21 -7.09 0.41 15.39
CA ILE A 21 -6.29 -0.73 14.93
C ILE A 21 -6.69 -1.12 13.50
N ILE A 22 -7.98 -1.11 13.17
CA ILE A 22 -8.48 -1.42 11.83
C ILE A 22 -7.98 -0.39 10.82
N ASP A 23 -8.03 0.89 11.15
CA ASP A 23 -7.52 1.97 10.29
C ASP A 23 -6.01 1.84 10.05
N VAL A 24 -5.22 1.60 11.09
CA VAL A 24 -3.77 1.44 10.98
C VAL A 24 -3.42 0.20 10.14
N LYS A 25 -4.17 -0.90 10.27
CA LYS A 25 -3.99 -2.11 9.45
C LYS A 25 -4.34 -1.88 7.97
N SER A 26 -5.32 -1.03 7.71
CA SER A 26 -5.81 -0.73 6.35
C SER A 26 -4.96 0.34 5.66
N THR A 27 -4.17 1.10 6.42
CA THR A 27 -3.34 2.18 5.89
C THR A 27 -2.05 1.65 5.27
N ILE A 28 -1.89 1.84 3.95
CA ILE A 28 -0.68 1.49 3.23
C ILE A 28 0.21 2.73 3.06
N ARG A 29 1.48 2.65 3.45
CA ARG A 29 2.41 3.79 3.43
C ARG A 29 3.40 3.69 2.27
N PHE A 30 3.39 4.69 1.40
CA PHE A 30 4.37 4.85 0.33
C PHE A 30 5.61 5.55 0.86
N ARG A 31 6.79 4.93 0.70
CA ARG A 31 8.07 5.59 0.97
C ARG A 31 8.92 5.57 -0.28
N LEU A 32 8.96 6.69 -0.99
CA LEU A 32 9.95 6.93 -2.03
C LEU A 32 11.32 7.14 -1.37
N ARG A 33 12.29 6.31 -1.76
CA ARG A 33 13.71 6.54 -1.48
C ARG A 33 14.39 7.01 -2.77
N LYS A 34 15.71 7.03 -2.78
CA LYS A 34 16.50 7.29 -4.00
C LYS A 34 16.20 6.28 -5.13
N ASN A 35 15.67 5.11 -4.80
CA ASN A 35 15.26 4.08 -5.75
C ASN A 35 13.79 4.31 -6.19
N LEU A 36 13.54 4.15 -7.48
CA LEU A 36 12.23 4.33 -8.11
C LEU A 36 11.28 3.14 -7.89
N CYS A 37 11.79 2.02 -7.37
CA CYS A 37 11.00 0.81 -7.11
C CYS A 37 10.38 0.86 -5.72
N ILE A 38 9.07 0.67 -5.64
CA ILE A 38 8.31 0.61 -4.39
C ILE A 38 7.55 -0.71 -4.38
N ALA A 39 7.69 -1.49 -3.29
CA ALA A 39 6.95 -2.73 -3.08
C ALA A 39 5.98 -2.54 -1.92
N MET A 40 4.73 -2.95 -2.11
CA MET A 40 3.64 -2.74 -1.16
C MET A 40 2.73 -3.95 -1.09
N ALA A 41 2.21 -4.23 0.11
CA ALA A 41 1.23 -5.29 0.32
C ALA A 41 -0.18 -4.72 0.12
N ILE A 42 -0.92 -5.29 -0.83
CA ILE A 42 -2.26 -4.81 -1.25
C ILE A 42 -3.38 -5.72 -0.71
N GLY A 43 -3.05 -6.94 -0.29
CA GLY A 43 -4.02 -7.90 0.26
C GLY A 43 -3.39 -9.20 0.73
N ASN A 44 -4.22 -10.06 1.33
CA ASN A 44 -3.86 -11.40 1.79
C ASN A 44 -4.68 -12.47 1.03
N VAL A 45 -4.27 -13.74 1.15
CA VAL A 45 -4.93 -14.90 0.53
C VAL A 45 -6.38 -15.08 0.99
N ASP A 46 -6.71 -14.64 2.22
CA ASP A 46 -8.05 -14.74 2.79
C ASP A 46 -9.05 -13.72 2.21
N MET A 47 -8.59 -12.76 1.39
CA MET A 47 -9.46 -11.76 0.76
C MET A 47 -10.04 -12.29 -0.57
N THR A 48 -11.27 -11.88 -0.89
CA THR A 48 -11.88 -12.22 -2.19
C THR A 48 -11.16 -11.50 -3.34
N THR A 49 -11.25 -12.06 -4.53
CA THR A 49 -10.64 -11.50 -5.75
C THR A 49 -11.15 -10.10 -6.06
N GLU A 50 -12.44 -9.82 -5.81
CA GLU A 50 -13.05 -8.51 -6.01
C GLU A 50 -12.45 -7.44 -5.09
N HIS A 51 -12.30 -7.74 -3.80
CA HIS A 51 -11.64 -6.83 -2.86
C HIS A 51 -10.18 -6.59 -3.25
N LEU A 52 -9.51 -7.63 -3.74
CA LEU A 52 -8.11 -7.52 -4.16
C LEU A 52 -7.95 -6.61 -5.38
N VAL A 53 -8.83 -6.73 -6.37
CA VAL A 53 -8.87 -5.85 -7.55
C VAL A 53 -9.19 -4.41 -7.16
N ALA A 54 -10.18 -4.19 -6.28
CA ALA A 54 -10.52 -2.87 -5.78
C ALA A 54 -9.32 -2.21 -5.06
N ASN A 55 -8.65 -2.95 -4.18
CA ASN A 55 -7.47 -2.46 -3.47
C ASN A 55 -6.32 -2.12 -4.42
N ILE A 56 -6.10 -2.93 -5.48
CA ILE A 56 -5.10 -2.65 -6.51
C ILE A 56 -5.41 -1.31 -7.22
N MET A 57 -6.65 -1.12 -7.66
CA MET A 57 -7.05 0.11 -8.36
C MET A 57 -6.89 1.35 -7.46
N ILE A 58 -7.35 1.28 -6.21
CA ILE A 58 -7.23 2.39 -5.25
C ILE A 58 -5.75 2.73 -5.01
N THR A 59 -4.90 1.71 -4.81
CA THR A 59 -3.47 1.89 -4.55
C THR A 59 -2.75 2.55 -5.73
N ILE A 60 -3.01 2.11 -6.95
CA ILE A 60 -2.40 2.67 -8.17
C ILE A 60 -2.89 4.11 -8.39
N ASN A 61 -4.18 4.37 -8.26
CA ASN A 61 -4.74 5.71 -8.44
C ASN A 61 -4.19 6.70 -7.42
N TYR A 62 -4.08 6.28 -6.15
CA TYR A 62 -3.47 7.10 -5.11
C TYR A 62 -1.99 7.39 -5.42
N LEU A 63 -1.22 6.38 -5.84
CA LEU A 63 0.18 6.56 -6.22
C LEU A 63 0.34 7.58 -7.37
N VAL A 64 -0.47 7.45 -8.43
CA VAL A 64 -0.47 8.36 -9.58
C VAL A 64 -0.82 9.79 -9.15
N SER A 65 -1.77 9.95 -8.22
CA SER A 65 -2.15 11.27 -7.69
C SER A 65 -1.03 11.97 -6.91
N CYS A 66 -0.12 11.20 -6.31
CA CYS A 66 1.03 11.74 -5.57
C CYS A 66 2.19 12.18 -6.49
N LEU A 67 2.19 11.76 -7.76
CA LEU A 67 3.28 12.03 -8.70
C LEU A 67 3.02 13.29 -9.53
N LYS A 68 3.99 14.23 -9.55
CA LYS A 68 3.88 15.49 -10.31
C LYS A 68 3.54 15.35 -11.80
N LYS A 69 3.90 14.22 -12.43
CA LYS A 69 3.62 13.92 -13.85
C LYS A 69 2.70 12.69 -14.04
N GLY A 70 2.03 12.24 -12.97
CA GLY A 70 1.11 11.10 -13.00
C GLY A 70 1.68 9.87 -13.70
N TRP A 71 0.93 9.33 -14.66
CA TRP A 71 1.25 8.14 -15.44
C TRP A 71 2.58 8.21 -16.20
N SER A 72 3.06 9.40 -16.58
CA SER A 72 4.37 9.54 -17.25
C SER A 72 5.54 9.15 -16.35
N ASN A 73 5.36 9.13 -15.02
CA ASN A 73 6.38 8.71 -14.06
C ASN A 73 6.26 7.24 -13.66
N VAL A 74 5.30 6.49 -14.22
CA VAL A 74 5.10 5.06 -13.96
C VAL A 74 5.60 4.28 -15.16
N ASN A 75 6.68 3.51 -14.99
CA ASN A 75 7.27 2.73 -16.09
C ASN A 75 6.59 1.36 -16.24
N SER A 76 6.50 0.59 -15.15
CA SER A 76 5.80 -0.71 -15.13
C SER A 76 5.19 -0.97 -13.77
N THR A 77 4.05 -1.66 -13.76
CA THR A 77 3.39 -2.12 -12.54
C THR A 77 3.36 -3.64 -12.55
N VAL A 78 3.75 -4.28 -11.45
CA VAL A 78 3.85 -5.75 -11.37
C VAL A 78 3.07 -6.25 -10.17
N ILE A 79 2.17 -7.21 -10.42
CA ILE A 79 1.51 -7.98 -9.37
C ILE A 79 2.29 -9.25 -9.14
N LYS A 80 2.61 -9.52 -7.87
CA LYS A 80 3.22 -10.76 -7.44
C LYS A 80 2.53 -11.25 -6.16
N SER A 81 2.23 -12.54 -6.10
CA SER A 81 1.89 -13.22 -4.84
C SER A 81 3.15 -13.83 -4.22
N THR A 82 3.11 -14.17 -2.92
CA THR A 82 4.29 -14.63 -2.15
C THR A 82 5.12 -15.71 -2.86
N MET A 83 4.46 -16.66 -3.51
CA MET A 83 5.11 -17.81 -4.17
C MET A 83 4.87 -17.88 -5.69
N SER A 84 4.14 -16.93 -6.28
CA SER A 84 3.78 -16.97 -7.70
C SER A 84 4.76 -16.20 -8.57
N ARG A 85 4.77 -16.50 -9.87
CA ARG A 85 5.52 -15.71 -10.85
C ARG A 85 4.90 -14.31 -10.98
N PRO A 86 5.72 -13.25 -11.10
CA PRO A 86 5.22 -11.90 -11.28
C PRO A 86 4.45 -11.77 -12.60
N ARG A 87 3.38 -10.97 -12.61
CA ARG A 87 2.59 -10.62 -13.78
C ARG A 87 2.60 -9.11 -13.96
N TYR A 88 2.89 -8.66 -15.18
CA TYR A 88 2.88 -7.25 -15.53
C TYR A 88 1.44 -6.78 -15.76
N LEU A 89 1.08 -5.67 -15.13
CA LEU A 89 -0.11 -4.90 -15.44
C LEU A 89 0.34 -3.72 -16.30
N PHE A 90 0.12 -3.87 -17.61
CA PHE A 90 0.59 -2.99 -18.70
C PHE A 90 2.12 -2.95 -18.87
#